data_AF-A0A6S4GS33-F1
#
_entry.id   AF-A0A6S4GS33-F1
#
_cell.length_a   1.000
_cell.length_b   1.000
_cell.length_c   1.000
_cell.angle_alpha   90.00
_cell.angle_beta   90.00
_cell.angle_gamma   90.00
#
_symmetry.space_group_name_H-M   'P 1'
#
loop_
_entity.id
_entity.type
_entity.pdbx_description
1 polymer ?
#
loop_
_entity_poly.entity_id
_entity_poly.type
_entity_poly.pdbx_seq_one_letter_code
_entity_poly.pdbx_strand_id
1 'polypeptide(L)'
;MSEHVDRAARAEGIDKIYYLNIREARTNNSEVYQKLVKKLEPYLEKDKNGNPRIFVPDVSIIKNGKIIGRYKEESTGDDNITPDKYWTNERIERALSQLRGFMSQLK
;
A
#
# COMPACT_ATOMS: atom_id res chain seq x y z
N MET A 1 -5.40 -8.06 2.79
CA MET A 1 -5.07 -6.76 2.16
C MET A 1 -5.32 -6.74 0.65
N SER A 2 -4.64 -7.54 -0.19
CA SER A 2 -4.83 -7.50 -1.67
C SER A 2 -6.30 -7.64 -2.09
N GLU A 3 -7.03 -8.56 -1.45
CA GLU A 3 -8.48 -8.73 -1.64
C GLU A 3 -9.27 -7.42 -1.43
N HIS A 4 -8.91 -6.62 -0.42
CA HIS A 4 -9.61 -5.35 -0.13
C HIS A 4 -9.26 -4.26 -1.15
N VAL A 5 -8.02 -4.25 -1.67
CA VAL A 5 -7.63 -3.39 -2.80
C VAL A 5 -8.45 -3.75 -4.04
N ASP A 6 -8.55 -5.03 -4.37
CA ASP A 6 -9.34 -5.51 -5.51
C ASP A 6 -10.84 -5.19 -5.36
N ARG A 7 -11.40 -5.38 -4.16
CA ARG A 7 -12.80 -5.06 -3.86
C ARG A 7 -13.07 -3.56 -4.03
N ALA A 8 -12.20 -2.69 -3.51
CA ALA A 8 -12.32 -1.25 -3.68
C ALA A 8 -12.18 -0.82 -5.15
N ALA A 9 -11.19 -1.38 -5.86
CA ALA A 9 -10.94 -1.10 -7.26
C ALA A 9 -12.14 -1.46 -8.14
N ARG A 10 -12.71 -2.65 -7.96
CA ARG A 10 -13.93 -3.07 -8.68
C ARG A 10 -15.12 -2.15 -8.40
N ALA A 11 -15.31 -1.75 -7.14
CA ALA A 11 -16.40 -0.84 -6.78
C ALA A 11 -16.28 0.55 -7.43
N GLU A 12 -15.05 1.00 -7.69
CA GLU A 12 -14.79 2.30 -8.34
C GLU A 12 -14.51 2.21 -9.85
N GLY A 13 -14.58 1.01 -10.44
CA GLY A 13 -14.33 0.82 -11.87
C GLY A 13 -12.87 1.05 -12.27
N ILE A 14 -11.92 0.65 -11.43
CA ILE A 14 -10.49 0.76 -11.72
C ILE A 14 -10.01 -0.47 -12.50
N ASP A 15 -9.58 -0.25 -13.74
CA ASP A 15 -9.24 -1.33 -14.68
C ASP A 15 -7.88 -2.01 -14.40
N LYS A 16 -6.94 -1.29 -13.77
CA LYS A 16 -5.54 -1.76 -13.63
C LYS A 16 -5.05 -1.62 -12.20
N ILE A 17 -4.53 -2.73 -11.68
CA ILE A 17 -3.82 -2.81 -10.41
C ILE A 17 -2.49 -3.50 -10.69
N TYR A 18 -1.39 -2.91 -10.25
CA TYR A 18 -0.05 -3.49 -10.38
C TYR A 18 0.40 -4.03 -9.04
N TYR A 19 0.66 -5.33 -8.98
CA TYR A 19 1.19 -6.00 -7.81
C TYR A 19 2.68 -6.29 -7.99
N LEU A 20 3.45 -6.08 -6.92
CA LEU A 20 4.89 -6.36 -6.90
C LEU A 20 5.25 -7.14 -5.62
N ASN A 21 5.98 -8.24 -5.79
CA ASN A 21 6.63 -8.93 -4.68
C ASN A 21 7.82 -8.11 -4.19
N ILE A 22 7.56 -7.16 -3.29
CA ILE A 22 8.61 -6.26 -2.79
C ILE A 22 9.65 -6.97 -1.93
N ARG A 23 9.30 -8.13 -1.31
CA ARG A 23 10.25 -8.91 -0.53
C ARG A 23 11.37 -9.42 -1.40
N GLU A 24 11.03 -10.05 -2.52
CA GLU A 24 12.00 -10.56 -3.49
C GLU A 24 12.82 -9.44 -4.13
N ALA A 25 12.16 -8.38 -4.60
CA ALA A 25 12.84 -7.23 -5.21
C ALA A 25 13.86 -6.59 -4.25
N ARG A 26 13.51 -6.48 -2.95
CA ARG A 26 14.40 -5.98 -1.91
C ARG A 26 15.52 -6.96 -1.56
N THR A 27 15.22 -8.25 -1.41
CA THR A 27 16.24 -9.28 -1.12
C THR A 27 17.32 -9.32 -2.20
N ASN A 28 16.92 -9.18 -3.46
CA ASN A 28 17.83 -9.17 -4.60
C ASN A 28 18.44 -7.78 -4.88
N ASN A 29 18.08 -6.76 -4.09
CA ASN A 29 18.42 -5.35 -4.32
C ASN A 29 18.24 -4.93 -5.80
N SER A 30 17.12 -5.34 -6.41
CA SER A 30 16.92 -5.22 -7.85
C SER A 30 16.89 -3.76 -8.32
N GLU A 31 17.18 -3.53 -9.60
CA GLU A 31 17.10 -2.18 -10.18
C GLU A 31 15.68 -1.58 -10.03
N VAL A 32 14.64 -2.42 -10.12
CA VAL A 32 13.25 -2.03 -9.85
C VAL A 32 13.08 -1.53 -8.42
N TYR A 33 13.61 -2.25 -7.44
CA TYR A 33 13.54 -1.85 -6.03
C TYR A 33 14.23 -0.49 -5.80
N GLN A 34 15.45 -0.33 -6.30
CA GLN A 34 16.21 0.91 -6.16
C GLN A 34 15.48 2.11 -6.79
N LYS A 35 14.91 1.93 -8.00
CA LYS A 35 14.11 2.95 -8.68
C LYS A 35 12.84 3.32 -7.88
N LEU A 36 12.17 2.34 -7.28
CA LEU A 36 10.99 2.57 -6.45
C LEU A 36 11.34 3.33 -5.17
N VAL A 37 12.37 2.91 -4.44
CA VAL A 37 12.82 3.60 -3.22
C VAL A 37 13.15 5.06 -3.53
N LYS A 38 13.92 5.34 -4.60
CA LYS A 38 14.26 6.71 -5.00
C LYS A 38 13.02 7.56 -5.35
N LYS A 39 12.04 6.98 -6.04
CA LYS A 39 10.80 7.71 -6.41
C LYS A 39 9.89 7.95 -5.21
N LEU A 40 9.89 7.04 -4.24
CA LEU A 40 9.00 7.07 -3.09
C LEU A 40 9.65 7.69 -1.85
N GLU A 41 10.96 7.94 -1.85
CA GLU A 41 11.74 8.43 -0.72
C GLU A 41 11.07 9.52 0.13
N PRO A 42 10.43 10.57 -0.44
CA PRO A 42 9.75 11.60 0.35
C PRO A 42 8.57 11.09 1.21
N TYR A 43 8.07 9.90 0.89
CA TYR A 43 6.91 9.27 1.53
C TYR A 43 7.27 8.03 2.34
N LEU A 44 8.53 7.59 2.32
CA LEU A 44 8.96 6.36 2.99
C LEU A 44 9.44 6.65 4.41
N GLU A 45 9.08 5.74 5.32
CA GLU A 45 9.72 5.67 6.63
C GLU A 45 11.17 5.17 6.50
N LYS A 46 11.98 5.49 7.51
CA LYS A 46 13.38 5.05 7.58
C LYS A 46 13.48 3.75 8.36
N ASP A 47 14.37 2.87 7.91
CA ASP A 47 14.73 1.68 8.67
C ASP A 47 15.64 2.02 9.87
N LYS A 48 16.02 0.99 10.64
CA LYS A 48 16.90 1.13 11.81
C LYS A 48 18.26 1.76 11.52
N ASN A 49 18.71 1.78 10.27
CA ASN A 49 19.97 2.37 9.83
C ASN A 49 19.76 3.78 9.23
N GLY A 50 18.53 4.30 9.25
CA GLY A 50 18.18 5.62 8.71
C GLY A 50 17.89 5.64 7.21
N ASN A 51 17.82 4.48 6.53
CA ASN A 51 17.60 4.42 5.09
C ASN A 51 16.09 4.37 4.75
N PRO A 52 15.61 5.14 3.76
CA PRO A 52 14.23 5.05 3.28
C PRO A 52 13.90 3.61 2.85
N ARG A 53 12.78 3.07 3.37
CA ARG A 53 12.38 1.69 3.14
C ARG A 53 10.89 1.59 2.93
N ILE A 54 10.49 0.82 1.92
CA ILE A 54 9.08 0.44 1.76
C ILE A 54 8.77 -0.75 2.67
N PHE A 55 7.88 -0.49 3.62
CA PHE A 55 7.26 -1.44 4.53
C PHE A 55 5.95 -1.94 3.92
N VAL A 56 5.55 -3.17 4.25
CA VAL A 56 4.35 -3.77 3.68
C VAL A 56 3.20 -3.74 4.70
N PRO A 57 1.96 -3.56 4.25
CA PRO A 57 1.57 -3.24 2.87
C PRO A 57 1.92 -1.79 2.48
N ASP A 58 2.38 -1.58 1.25
CA ASP A 58 2.52 -0.24 0.63
C ASP A 58 1.58 -0.17 -0.57
N VAL A 59 0.53 0.64 -0.45
CA VAL A 59 -0.45 0.85 -1.53
C VAL A 59 -0.48 2.33 -1.85
N SER A 60 -0.01 2.65 -3.06
CA SER A 60 0.04 4.02 -3.57
C SER A 60 -0.88 4.15 -4.79
N ILE A 61 -1.74 5.17 -4.78
CA ILE A 61 -2.68 5.47 -5.85
C ILE A 61 -2.07 6.57 -6.72
N ILE A 62 -1.94 6.31 -8.03
CA ILE A 62 -1.20 7.17 -8.96
C ILE A 62 -2.12 7.67 -10.06
N LYS A 63 -2.17 9.00 -10.26
CA LYS A 63 -2.84 9.67 -11.39
C LYS A 63 -1.82 10.52 -12.14
N ASN A 64 -1.69 10.34 -13.45
CA ASN A 64 -0.79 11.13 -14.31
C ASN A 64 0.66 11.22 -13.78
N GLY A 65 1.19 10.09 -13.30
CA GLY A 65 2.54 10.00 -12.74
C GLY A 65 2.74 10.62 -11.36
N LYS A 66 1.67 11.11 -10.72
CA LYS A 66 1.69 11.67 -9.36
C LYS A 66 0.95 10.78 -8.39
N ILE A 67 1.46 10.65 -7.17
CA ILE A 67 0.78 9.96 -6.08
C ILE A 67 -0.30 10.89 -5.54
N ILE A 68 -1.56 10.45 -5.61
CA ILE A 68 -2.72 11.19 -5.12
C ILE A 68 -3.27 10.64 -3.80
N GLY A 69 -2.82 9.45 -3.41
CA GLY A 69 -3.24 8.81 -2.17
C GLY A 69 -2.29 7.69 -1.78
N ARG A 70 -2.12 7.48 -0.48
CA ARG A 70 -1.42 6.32 0.08
C ARG A 70 -2.28 5.72 1.16
N TYR A 71 -2.53 4.42 1.05
CA TYR A 71 -3.20 3.67 2.10
C TYR A 71 -2.36 3.70 3.37
N LYS A 72 -3.00 3.89 4.51
CA LYS A 72 -2.37 3.77 5.83
C LYS A 72 -3.08 2.67 6.61
N GLU A 73 -2.35 1.60 6.85
CA GLU A 73 -2.83 0.51 7.68
C GLU A 73 -2.97 0.99 9.13
N GLU A 74 -4.08 0.65 9.78
CA GLU A 74 -4.33 1.03 11.16
C GLU A 74 -3.48 0.17 12.10
N SER A 75 -2.68 0.81 12.96
CA SER A 75 -1.95 0.09 14.01
C SER A 75 -2.92 -0.58 15.00
N THR A 76 -2.49 -1.71 15.55
CA THR A 76 -3.17 -2.44 16.61
C THR A 76 -2.49 -2.27 17.96
N GLY A 77 -1.22 -1.85 17.98
CA GLY A 77 -0.36 -1.90 19.16
C GLY A 77 -0.02 -3.32 19.63
N ASP A 78 -0.47 -4.34 18.91
CA ASP A 78 -0.19 -5.75 19.18
C ASP A 78 0.61 -6.34 18.02
N ASP A 79 1.90 -6.57 18.29
CA ASP A 79 2.86 -7.12 17.33
C ASP A 79 2.57 -8.60 16.99
N ASN A 80 1.72 -9.29 17.74
CA ASN A 80 1.38 -10.71 17.53
C ASN A 80 0.01 -10.93 16.88
N ILE A 81 -0.66 -9.86 16.45
CA ILE A 81 -1.99 -9.98 15.85
C ILE A 81 -1.94 -10.78 14.55
N THR A 82 -2.82 -11.76 14.42
CA THR A 82 -2.95 -12.56 13.21
C THR A 82 -3.86 -11.87 12.19
N PRO A 83 -3.70 -12.10 10.87
CA PRO A 83 -4.52 -11.44 9.86
C PRO A 83 -6.04 -11.61 10.07
N ASP A 84 -6.49 -12.79 10.51
CA ASP A 84 -7.89 -13.09 10.81
C ASP A 84 -8.45 -12.26 11.98
N LYS A 85 -7.61 -11.95 12.99
CA LYS A 85 -7.97 -11.07 14.11
C LYS A 85 -7.84 -9.60 13.74
N TYR A 86 -6.89 -9.28 12.87
CA TYR A 86 -6.67 -7.92 12.40
C TYR A 86 -7.85 -7.43 11.56
N TRP A 87 -8.32 -8.23 10.61
CA TRP A 87 -9.38 -7.83 9.67
C TRP A 87 -10.78 -8.01 10.25
N THR A 88 -11.16 -7.14 11.19
CA THR A 88 -12.55 -7.01 11.62
C THR A 88 -13.40 -6.33 10.53
N ASN A 89 -14.72 -6.51 10.57
CA ASN A 89 -15.63 -5.86 9.63
C ASN A 89 -15.45 -4.33 9.62
N GLU A 90 -15.27 -3.71 10.80
CA GLU A 90 -15.09 -2.27 10.90
C GLU A 90 -13.77 -1.80 10.27
N ARG A 91 -12.68 -2.57 10.46
CA ARG A 91 -11.37 -2.27 9.84
C ARG A 91 -11.44 -2.45 8.32
N ILE A 92 -12.14 -3.49 7.84
CA ILE A 92 -12.37 -3.70 6.41
C ILE A 92 -13.13 -2.51 5.82
N GLU A 93 -14.22 -2.07 6.43
CA GLU A 93 -15.01 -0.95 5.92
C GLU A 93 -14.24 0.37 5.92
N ARG A 94 -13.41 0.63 6.95
CA ARG A 94 -12.52 1.81 6.95
C ARG A 94 -11.44 1.73 5.87
N ALA A 95 -10.84 0.55 5.67
CA ALA A 95 -9.86 0.35 4.60
C ALA A 95 -10.49 0.57 3.22
N LEU A 96 -11.68 0.03 2.98
CA LEU A 96 -12.43 0.23 1.74
C LEU A 96 -12.80 1.69 1.54
N SER A 97 -13.28 2.38 2.58
CA SER A 97 -13.61 3.80 2.51
C SER A 97 -12.39 4.65 2.10
N GLN A 98 -11.24 4.41 2.73
CA GLN A 98 -10.01 5.14 2.40
C GLN A 98 -9.54 4.88 0.96
N LEU A 99 -9.48 3.60 0.56
CA LEU A 99 -9.07 3.21 -0.80
C LEU A 99 -10.00 3.80 -1.86
N ARG A 100 -11.31 3.67 -1.68
CA ARG A 100 -12.33 4.20 -2.59
C ARG A 100 -12.29 5.72 -2.65
N GLY A 101 -12.02 6.40 -1.54
CA GLY A 101 -11.85 7.85 -1.50
C GLY A 101 -10.68 8.35 -2.37
N PHE A 102 -9.60 7.58 -2.47
CA PHE A 102 -8.51 7.88 -3.42
C PHE A 102 -8.86 7.45 -4.85
N MET A 103 -9.43 6.27 -5.02
CA MET A 103 -9.73 5.70 -6.34
C MET A 103 -10.83 6.46 -7.09
N SER A 104 -11.81 7.04 -6.39
CA SER A 104 -12.84 7.88 -7.01
C SER A 104 -12.26 9.09 -7.74
N GLN A 105 -11.08 9.56 -7.33
CA GLN A 105 -10.36 10.66 -7.95
C GLN A 105 -9.58 10.23 -9.20
N LEU A 106 -9.51 8.94 -9.53
CA LEU A 106 -8.88 8.45 -10.76
C LEU A 106 -9.76 8.63 -12.00
N LYS A 107 -11.07 8.83 -11.80
CA LYS A 107 -12.04 9.14 -12.85
C LYS A 107 -11.79 10.51 -13.49
#